data_AF-A0A949I502-F1
#
_entry.id   AF-A0A949I502-F1
#
_cell.length_a   1.000
_cell.length_b   1.000
_cell.length_c   1.000
_cell.angle_alpha   90.00
_cell.angle_beta   90.00
_cell.angle_gamma   90.00
#
_symmetry.space_group_name_H-M   'P 1'
#
loop_
_entity.id
_entity.type
_entity.pdbx_description
1 polymer ?
#
loop_
_entity_poly.entity_id
_entity_poly.type
_entity_poly.pdbx_seq_one_letter_code
_entity_poly.pdbx_strand_id
1 'polypeptide(L)'
;DRNILTLQNRSFRKAEYLSRLRDYYGNNSRNPQDLINALAKPQERGADFTGLSPGVRMEAIDPWHRPVEVSFDQGKLKESDELQDEYSSSMAFAQWYHGIGTQHNLPFFLWLEGHPICLADDKALVAGTAAVTYVDNANGYGSVPVQYRIAMVYPHGGKLWMDELKPNGYTRVADTAGYVCSSGKGVSDAAAFIWTGREIIIAQHQESGFHHSSFNGGGAVRMAGMIKINAGQIVYISNNSGHYKPSKALLEQFVREMGRKGLLAQSCEVQCQGVTPQYRNSAQHFLAHWAAL
;
A
#
# COMPACT_ATOMS: atom_id res chain seq x y z
N ASP A 1 12.26 -32.82 0.39
CA ASP A 1 13.39 -32.15 -0.29
C ASP A 1 13.09 -30.66 -0.38
N ARG A 2 13.99 -29.82 0.17
CA ARG A 2 13.84 -28.35 0.20
C ARG A 2 13.85 -27.73 -1.20
N ASN A 3 14.57 -28.33 -2.15
CA ASN A 3 14.66 -27.83 -3.52
C ASN A 3 13.35 -28.09 -4.28
N ILE A 4 12.76 -29.28 -4.09
CA ILE A 4 11.45 -29.61 -4.68
C ILE A 4 10.37 -28.65 -4.18
N LEU A 5 10.30 -28.40 -2.87
CA LEU A 5 9.33 -27.46 -2.30
C LEU A 5 9.54 -26.03 -2.79
N THR A 6 10.79 -25.61 -2.95
CA THR A 6 11.14 -24.29 -3.48
C THR A 6 10.71 -24.14 -4.94
N LEU A 7 10.98 -25.15 -5.78
CA LEU A 7 10.54 -25.18 -7.18
C LEU A 7 9.01 -25.17 -7.29
N GLN A 8 8.32 -25.99 -6.50
CA GLN A 8 6.85 -26.01 -6.47
C GLN A 8 6.27 -24.63 -6.14
N ASN A 9 6.78 -23.97 -5.09
CA ASN A 9 6.32 -22.63 -4.72
C ASN A 9 6.58 -21.59 -5.82
N ARG A 10 7.73 -21.67 -6.51
CA ARG A 10 8.03 -20.81 -7.67
C ARG A 10 7.04 -21.04 -8.81
N SER A 11 6.76 -22.30 -9.13
CA SER A 11 5.79 -22.66 -10.18
C SER A 11 4.39 -22.17 -9.85
N PHE A 12 3.93 -22.30 -8.59
CA PHE A 12 2.62 -21.80 -8.18
C PHE A 12 2.50 -20.28 -8.28
N ARG A 13 3.52 -19.53 -7.81
CA ARG A 13 3.54 -18.06 -7.94
C ARG A 13 3.53 -17.61 -9.39
N LYS A 14 4.31 -18.29 -10.25
CA LYS A 14 4.33 -17.97 -11.68
C LYS A 14 2.98 -18.25 -12.34
N ALA A 15 2.33 -19.38 -12.00
CA ALA A 15 1.00 -19.70 -12.51
C ALA A 15 -0.05 -18.66 -12.07
N GLU A 16 -0.02 -18.22 -10.81
CA GLU A 16 -0.92 -17.18 -10.31
C GLU A 16 -0.68 -15.84 -11.04
N TYR A 17 0.58 -15.44 -11.20
CA TYR A 17 0.95 -14.23 -11.93
C TYR A 17 0.43 -14.26 -13.37
N LEU A 18 0.68 -15.35 -14.11
CA LEU A 18 0.23 -15.50 -15.49
C LEU A 18 -1.30 -15.50 -15.60
N SER A 19 -2.01 -16.07 -14.61
CA SER A 19 -3.48 -15.98 -14.55
C SER A 19 -3.96 -14.54 -14.40
N ARG A 20 -3.36 -13.76 -13.49
CA ARG A 20 -3.70 -12.34 -13.32
C ARG A 20 -3.37 -11.53 -14.57
N LEU A 21 -2.26 -11.82 -15.23
CA LEU A 21 -1.87 -11.13 -16.45
C LEU A 21 -2.83 -11.39 -17.60
N ARG A 22 -3.27 -12.65 -17.74
CA ARG A 22 -4.34 -13.03 -18.67
C ARG A 22 -5.63 -12.25 -18.37
N ASP A 23 -6.04 -12.19 -17.12
CA ASP A 23 -7.28 -11.51 -16.71
C ASP A 23 -7.17 -9.99 -16.92
N TYR A 24 -5.99 -9.39 -16.67
CA TYR A 24 -5.71 -7.99 -16.96
C TYR A 24 -5.88 -7.68 -18.45
N TYR A 25 -5.18 -8.40 -19.34
CA TYR A 25 -5.27 -8.17 -20.79
C TYR A 25 -6.55 -8.71 -21.44
N GLY A 26 -7.34 -9.51 -20.73
CA GLY A 26 -8.70 -9.85 -21.13
C GLY A 26 -9.67 -8.66 -20.98
N ASN A 27 -9.37 -7.74 -20.04
CA ASN A 27 -10.22 -6.60 -19.71
C ASN A 27 -9.61 -5.24 -20.10
N ASN A 28 -8.32 -5.19 -20.43
CA ASN A 28 -7.58 -3.96 -20.70
C ASN A 28 -6.84 -4.04 -22.05
N SER A 29 -6.56 -2.86 -22.60
CA SER A 29 -5.83 -2.72 -23.86
C SER A 29 -4.39 -3.22 -23.73
N ARG A 30 -3.89 -3.78 -24.83
CA ARG A 30 -2.47 -4.13 -25.01
C ARG A 30 -1.65 -2.95 -25.53
N ASN A 31 -2.29 -1.84 -25.89
CA ASN A 31 -1.60 -0.66 -26.39
C ASN A 31 -0.79 0.01 -25.25
N PRO A 32 0.53 0.23 -25.42
CA PRO A 32 1.38 0.97 -24.48
C PRO A 32 0.82 2.32 -24.08
N GLN A 33 0.24 3.06 -25.02
CA GLN A 33 -0.27 4.40 -24.76
C GLN A 33 -1.46 4.39 -23.80
N ASP A 34 -2.28 3.34 -23.82
CA ASP A 34 -3.42 3.21 -22.90
C ASP A 34 -2.93 2.99 -21.46
N LEU A 35 -1.86 2.21 -21.27
CA LEU A 35 -1.20 2.06 -19.96
C LEU A 35 -0.62 3.40 -19.49
N ILE A 36 0.14 4.10 -20.34
CA ILE A 36 0.72 5.41 -20.01
C ILE A 36 -0.38 6.40 -19.62
N ASN A 37 -1.45 6.49 -20.41
CA ASN A 37 -2.59 7.33 -20.12
C ASN A 37 -3.25 6.96 -18.79
N ALA A 38 -3.40 5.66 -18.50
CA ALA A 38 -3.96 5.19 -17.23
C ALA A 38 -3.07 5.54 -16.02
N LEU A 39 -1.75 5.48 -16.17
CA LEU A 39 -0.80 5.87 -15.11
C LEU A 39 -0.70 7.39 -14.94
N ALA A 40 -0.84 8.15 -16.02
CA ALA A 40 -0.79 9.62 -16.00
C ALA A 40 -2.10 10.27 -15.51
N LYS A 41 -3.22 9.54 -15.47
CA LYS A 41 -4.50 10.08 -14.96
C LYS A 41 -4.31 10.67 -13.55
N PRO A 42 -4.83 11.85 -13.23
CA PRO A 42 -4.73 12.43 -11.89
C PRO A 42 -5.28 11.50 -10.80
N GLN A 43 -4.82 11.67 -9.56
CA GLN A 43 -5.34 10.92 -8.41
C GLN A 43 -6.84 11.17 -8.30
N GLU A 44 -7.62 10.10 -8.16
CA GLU A 44 -9.05 10.24 -7.90
C GLU A 44 -9.25 10.84 -6.51
N ARG A 45 -10.00 11.94 -6.41
CA ARG A 45 -10.30 12.62 -5.15
C ARG A 45 -11.76 13.02 -5.14
N GLY A 46 -12.43 12.76 -4.03
CA GLY A 46 -13.80 13.18 -3.78
C GLY A 46 -13.98 13.69 -2.36
N ALA A 47 -15.19 14.16 -2.06
CA ALA A 47 -15.54 14.59 -0.71
C ALA A 47 -15.46 13.46 0.33
N ASP A 48 -15.68 12.21 -0.12
CA ASP A 48 -15.81 11.03 0.73
C ASP A 48 -14.73 9.96 0.48
N PHE A 49 -13.83 10.17 -0.48
CA PHE A 49 -12.84 9.17 -0.85
C PHE A 49 -11.56 9.77 -1.44
N THR A 50 -10.49 8.98 -1.37
CA THR A 50 -9.23 9.22 -2.08
C THR A 50 -8.79 7.93 -2.76
N GLY A 51 -8.36 8.04 -4.01
CA GLY A 51 -7.73 6.96 -4.77
C GLY A 51 -6.24 6.86 -4.47
N LEU A 52 -5.60 5.86 -5.06
CA LEU A 52 -4.15 5.70 -4.97
C LEU A 52 -3.44 6.77 -5.83
N SER A 53 -2.27 7.24 -5.38
CA SER A 53 -1.42 8.15 -6.16
C SER A 53 -1.13 7.56 -7.54
N PRO A 54 -1.18 8.36 -8.62
CA PRO A 54 -1.05 7.86 -9.99
C PRO A 54 0.20 7.02 -10.17
N GLY A 55 1.29 7.46 -9.55
CA GLY A 55 2.58 6.87 -9.76
C GLY A 55 2.84 5.50 -9.18
N VAL A 56 1.93 5.00 -8.35
CA VAL A 56 2.01 3.64 -7.79
C VAL A 56 0.84 2.78 -8.21
N ARG A 57 0.05 3.19 -9.22
CA ARG A 57 -1.04 2.37 -9.75
C ARG A 57 -0.56 1.05 -10.33
N MET A 58 0.69 1.00 -10.80
CA MET A 58 1.31 -0.24 -11.22
C MET A 58 1.36 -1.27 -10.10
N GLU A 59 1.50 -0.85 -8.84
CA GLU A 59 1.45 -1.78 -7.70
C GLU A 59 0.10 -2.50 -7.56
N ALA A 60 -0.99 -1.86 -8.00
CA ALA A 60 -2.33 -2.45 -7.99
C ALA A 60 -2.51 -3.44 -9.15
N ILE A 61 -1.95 -3.11 -10.32
CA ILE A 61 -2.02 -3.93 -11.53
C ILE A 61 -1.11 -5.16 -11.40
N ASP A 62 0.09 -4.96 -10.89
CA ASP A 62 1.12 -5.98 -10.74
C ASP A 62 1.73 -5.94 -9.33
N PRO A 63 1.08 -6.57 -8.35
CA PRO A 63 1.58 -6.61 -6.98
C PRO A 63 2.83 -7.49 -6.83
N TRP A 64 3.20 -8.28 -7.84
CA TRP A 64 4.36 -9.18 -7.80
C TRP A 64 5.68 -8.46 -8.12
N HIS A 65 5.62 -7.36 -8.87
CA HIS A 65 6.79 -6.61 -9.31
C HIS A 65 7.00 -5.30 -8.53
N ARG A 66 6.59 -5.25 -7.26
CA ARG A 66 6.69 -4.06 -6.41
C ARG A 66 8.11 -3.81 -5.87
N PRO A 67 8.42 -2.55 -5.51
CA PRO A 67 7.63 -1.35 -5.78
C PRO A 67 7.87 -0.84 -7.21
N VAL A 68 6.82 -0.25 -7.80
CA VAL A 68 6.94 0.51 -9.05
C VAL A 68 6.36 1.89 -8.80
N GLU A 69 7.26 2.86 -8.65
CA GLU A 69 6.92 4.25 -8.41
C GLU A 69 7.41 5.09 -9.59
N VAL A 70 6.48 5.67 -10.35
CA VAL A 70 6.77 6.53 -11.53
C VAL A 70 5.83 7.71 -11.59
N SER A 71 6.28 8.90 -11.94
CA SER A 71 5.46 10.10 -11.99
C SER A 71 5.41 10.66 -13.39
N PHE A 72 4.28 11.25 -13.76
CA PHE A 72 4.12 11.91 -15.04
C PHE A 72 3.98 13.43 -14.84
N ASP A 73 4.63 14.20 -15.70
CA ASP A 73 4.43 15.64 -15.84
C ASP A 73 4.02 15.95 -17.28
N GLN A 74 2.94 16.70 -17.45
CA GLN A 74 2.35 17.02 -18.75
C GLN A 74 2.17 15.79 -19.68
N GLY A 75 1.86 14.63 -19.10
CA GLY A 75 1.68 13.37 -19.82
C GLY A 75 2.96 12.63 -20.21
N LYS A 76 4.13 13.13 -19.81
CA LYS A 76 5.44 12.48 -20.02
C LYS A 76 5.99 11.96 -18.69
N LEU A 77 6.72 10.85 -18.73
CA LEU A 77 7.48 10.39 -17.57
C LEU A 77 8.40 11.51 -17.07
N LYS A 78 8.48 11.71 -15.75
CA LYS A 78 9.38 12.72 -15.16
C LYS A 78 10.83 12.27 -15.30
N GLU A 79 11.70 13.19 -15.73
CA GLU A 79 13.16 12.97 -15.80
C GLU A 79 13.77 12.50 -14.47
N SER A 80 13.20 12.92 -13.33
CA SER A 80 13.65 12.46 -12.00
C SER A 80 13.45 10.97 -11.77
N ASP A 81 12.49 10.35 -12.47
CA ASP A 81 12.14 8.94 -12.35
C ASP A 81 12.82 8.11 -13.45
N GLU A 82 13.48 8.78 -14.40
CA GLU A 82 14.39 8.18 -15.39
C GLU A 82 15.76 7.82 -14.78
N LEU A 83 16.09 8.39 -13.60
CA LEU A 83 17.40 8.30 -12.93
C LEU A 83 17.34 7.73 -11.50
N GLN A 84 16.20 7.22 -11.02
CA GLN A 84 16.08 6.68 -9.66
C GLN A 84 16.62 5.25 -9.54
N ASP A 85 17.85 5.15 -9.03
CA ASP A 85 18.60 3.93 -8.67
C ASP A 85 17.95 3.03 -7.59
N GLU A 86 16.76 3.36 -7.08
CA GLU A 86 16.24 2.72 -5.86
C GLU A 86 15.42 1.44 -6.12
N TYR A 87 14.72 1.35 -7.27
CA TYR A 87 13.85 0.20 -7.59
C TYR A 87 13.98 -0.28 -9.03
N SER A 88 14.40 -1.54 -9.18
CA SER A 88 14.62 -2.13 -10.51
C SER A 88 13.37 -2.21 -11.38
N SER A 89 12.18 -2.34 -10.78
CA SER A 89 10.94 -2.36 -11.55
C SER A 89 10.59 -0.99 -12.14
N SER A 90 10.89 0.10 -11.42
CA SER A 90 10.78 1.48 -11.96
C SER A 90 11.77 1.69 -13.11
N MET A 91 13.01 1.19 -12.98
CA MET A 91 13.99 1.24 -14.07
C MET A 91 13.53 0.47 -15.31
N ALA A 92 12.98 -0.74 -15.12
CA ALA A 92 12.45 -1.54 -16.22
C ALA A 92 11.30 -0.83 -16.94
N PHE A 93 10.43 -0.14 -16.20
CA PHE A 93 9.37 0.69 -16.79
C PHE A 93 9.95 1.84 -17.62
N ALA A 94 10.94 2.58 -17.09
CA ALA A 94 11.60 3.66 -17.83
C ALA A 94 12.26 3.15 -19.12
N GLN A 95 12.97 2.01 -19.06
CA GLN A 95 13.56 1.38 -20.25
C GLN A 95 12.51 0.99 -21.29
N TRP A 96 11.39 0.41 -20.87
CA TRP A 96 10.28 0.09 -21.77
C TRP A 96 9.66 1.35 -22.39
N TYR A 97 9.50 2.41 -21.58
CA TYR A 97 8.88 3.67 -21.99
C TYR A 97 9.71 4.39 -23.06
N HIS A 98 11.03 4.47 -22.90
CA HIS A 98 11.93 5.14 -23.86
C HIS A 98 12.41 4.23 -25.00
N GLY A 99 12.45 2.92 -24.77
CA GLY A 99 13.07 1.96 -25.66
C GLY A 99 12.11 1.25 -26.59
N ILE A 100 12.46 0.01 -26.91
CA ILE A 100 11.75 -0.83 -27.90
C ILE A 100 10.28 -1.10 -27.53
N GLY A 101 9.92 -0.96 -26.24
CA GLY A 101 8.60 -1.27 -25.73
C GLY A 101 7.49 -0.45 -26.39
N THR A 102 7.58 0.87 -26.25
CA THR A 102 6.64 1.81 -26.87
C THR A 102 6.83 1.89 -28.39
N GLN A 103 8.07 1.85 -28.87
CA GLN A 103 8.41 1.97 -30.29
C GLN A 103 7.87 0.81 -31.15
N HIS A 104 7.80 -0.41 -30.58
CA HIS A 104 7.30 -1.60 -31.27
C HIS A 104 5.92 -2.06 -30.79
N ASN A 105 5.19 -1.21 -30.06
CA ASN A 105 3.85 -1.51 -29.55
C ASN A 105 3.80 -2.79 -28.68
N LEU A 106 4.87 -3.06 -27.91
CA LEU A 106 4.97 -4.22 -27.03
C LEU A 106 4.31 -3.91 -25.67
N PRO A 107 3.34 -4.72 -25.21
CA PRO A 107 2.69 -4.48 -23.92
C PRO A 107 3.69 -4.62 -22.77
N PHE A 108 3.72 -3.65 -21.83
CA PHE A 108 4.73 -3.56 -20.77
C PHE A 108 4.97 -4.88 -20.02
N PHE A 109 3.92 -5.48 -19.46
CA PHE A 109 4.07 -6.70 -18.65
C PHE A 109 4.51 -7.91 -19.48
N LEU A 110 4.14 -8.00 -20.76
CA LEU A 110 4.64 -9.06 -21.64
C LEU A 110 6.11 -8.85 -22.00
N TRP A 111 6.54 -7.60 -22.19
CA TRP A 111 7.94 -7.26 -22.37
C TRP A 111 8.75 -7.52 -21.10
N LEU A 112 8.19 -7.18 -19.93
CA LEU A 112 8.82 -7.34 -18.62
C LEU A 112 9.17 -8.80 -18.33
N GLU A 113 8.35 -9.75 -18.76
CA GLU A 113 8.60 -11.19 -18.62
C GLU A 113 9.89 -11.66 -19.30
N GLY A 114 10.31 -10.98 -20.38
CA GLY A 114 11.58 -11.23 -21.06
C GLY A 114 12.73 -10.34 -20.57
N HIS A 115 12.46 -9.45 -19.61
CA HIS A 115 13.45 -8.51 -19.10
C HIS A 115 14.38 -9.19 -18.07
N PRO A 116 15.68 -8.85 -17.99
CA PRO A 116 16.61 -9.45 -17.03
C PRO A 116 16.15 -9.41 -15.57
N ILE A 117 15.35 -8.42 -15.15
CA ILE A 117 14.74 -8.39 -13.80
C ILE A 117 13.86 -9.62 -13.50
N CYS A 118 13.26 -10.23 -14.52
CA CYS A 118 12.41 -11.41 -14.39
C CYS A 118 13.17 -12.73 -14.63
N LEU A 119 14.35 -12.65 -15.24
CA LEU A 119 15.10 -13.81 -15.73
C LEU A 119 16.39 -14.08 -14.95
N ALA A 120 16.97 -13.08 -14.30
CA ALA A 120 18.21 -13.24 -13.56
C ALA A 120 17.97 -14.08 -12.30
N ASP A 121 18.77 -15.13 -12.10
CA ASP A 121 18.83 -15.86 -10.82
C ASP A 121 19.81 -15.20 -9.84
N ASP A 122 20.66 -14.28 -10.33
CA ASP A 122 21.79 -13.70 -9.64
C ASP A 122 21.49 -12.27 -9.14
N LYS A 123 21.75 -12.05 -7.84
CA LYS A 123 21.63 -10.75 -7.17
C LYS A 123 22.71 -9.74 -7.61
N ALA A 124 23.71 -10.15 -8.40
CA ALA A 124 24.88 -9.33 -8.74
C ALA A 124 24.91 -8.77 -10.17
N LEU A 125 24.08 -9.28 -11.10
CA LEU A 125 24.18 -8.92 -12.53
C LEU A 125 23.63 -7.54 -12.89
N VAL A 126 22.80 -6.96 -12.02
CA VAL A 126 22.47 -5.53 -12.02
C VAL A 126 22.36 -5.13 -10.55
N ALA A 127 23.27 -4.29 -10.05
CA ALA A 127 23.18 -3.77 -8.69
C ALA A 127 21.78 -3.15 -8.49
N GLY A 128 21.00 -3.68 -7.55
CA GLY A 128 19.61 -3.25 -7.30
C GLY A 128 18.51 -4.12 -7.93
N THR A 129 18.83 -5.11 -8.78
CA THR A 129 17.84 -6.11 -9.27
C THR A 129 17.62 -7.21 -8.25
N ALA A 130 16.60 -7.04 -7.40
CA ALA A 130 15.90 -8.19 -6.88
C ALA A 130 15.16 -8.82 -8.07
N ALA A 131 15.58 -10.00 -8.50
CA ALA A 131 14.77 -10.77 -9.42
C ALA A 131 13.39 -10.97 -8.80
N VAL A 132 12.32 -10.91 -9.61
CA VAL A 132 10.91 -11.02 -9.18
C VAL A 132 10.63 -12.28 -8.35
N THR A 133 11.50 -13.27 -8.45
CA THR A 133 11.59 -14.45 -7.59
C THR A 133 11.82 -14.15 -6.11
N TYR A 134 12.18 -12.91 -5.76
CA TYR A 134 12.60 -12.47 -4.44
C TYR A 134 12.01 -11.08 -4.13
N VAL A 135 10.68 -10.97 -3.96
CA VAL A 135 10.20 -10.10 -2.88
C VAL A 135 10.87 -10.64 -1.63
N ASP A 136 11.91 -9.94 -1.20
CA ASP A 136 12.98 -10.53 -0.43
C ASP A 136 12.50 -10.80 1.00
N ASN A 137 12.51 -12.08 1.34
CA ASN A 137 12.77 -12.52 2.69
C ASN A 137 14.15 -12.05 3.19
N ALA A 138 15.01 -11.41 2.39
CA ALA A 138 16.36 -11.01 2.81
C ALA A 138 16.53 -9.64 3.45
N ASN A 139 15.47 -8.99 3.94
CA ASN A 139 15.64 -8.17 5.15
C ASN A 139 15.59 -9.07 6.40
N GLY A 140 16.57 -9.99 6.48
CA GLY A 140 16.89 -10.76 7.68
C GLY A 140 16.16 -12.10 7.86
N TYR A 141 16.38 -13.09 6.99
CA TYR A 141 16.01 -14.48 7.28
C TYR A 141 17.06 -15.21 8.12
N GLY A 142 17.14 -14.80 9.38
CA GLY A 142 17.39 -15.68 10.50
C GLY A 142 16.07 -15.93 11.22
N SER A 143 15.38 -17.01 10.88
CA SER A 143 14.41 -17.70 11.76
C SER A 143 13.30 -16.87 12.46
N VAL A 144 12.33 -16.28 11.74
CA VAL A 144 10.91 -16.22 12.19
C VAL A 144 10.01 -16.03 10.97
N PRO A 145 8.91 -16.78 10.78
CA PRO A 145 7.90 -16.41 9.78
C PRO A 145 7.35 -15.03 10.14
N VAL A 146 7.47 -14.06 9.22
CA VAL A 146 6.82 -12.75 9.37
C VAL A 146 5.31 -13.00 9.39
N GLN A 147 4.75 -13.07 10.59
CA GLN A 147 3.30 -13.20 10.78
C GLN A 147 2.69 -11.84 10.44
N TYR A 148 2.26 -11.65 9.20
CA TYR A 148 1.46 -10.49 8.82
C TYR A 148 0.19 -10.48 9.69
N ARG A 149 0.16 -9.60 10.69
CA ARG A 149 -1.03 -9.42 11.56
C ARG A 149 -2.03 -8.53 10.83
N ILE A 150 -2.76 -9.12 9.90
CA ILE A 150 -3.87 -8.47 9.19
C ILE A 150 -5.15 -8.79 9.97
N ALA A 151 -5.94 -7.76 10.27
CA ALA A 151 -7.22 -7.95 10.93
C ALA A 151 -8.27 -6.99 10.36
N MET A 152 -9.50 -7.48 10.29
CA MET A 152 -10.66 -6.61 10.13
C MET A 152 -11.07 -6.11 11.52
N VAL A 153 -11.40 -4.82 11.62
CA VAL A 153 -11.74 -4.14 12.87
C VAL A 153 -13.13 -3.54 12.77
N TYR A 154 -13.95 -3.73 13.81
CA TYR A 154 -15.34 -3.29 13.83
C TYR A 154 -15.78 -2.85 15.22
N PRO A 155 -16.74 -1.90 15.31
CA PRO A 155 -17.25 -1.42 16.58
C PRO A 155 -18.32 -2.34 17.17
N HIS A 156 -18.20 -2.68 18.46
CA HIS A 156 -19.24 -3.35 19.23
C HIS A 156 -19.11 -3.03 20.73
N GLY A 157 -20.21 -2.58 21.35
CA GLY A 157 -20.23 -2.28 22.79
C GLY A 157 -19.30 -1.14 23.22
N GLY A 158 -19.13 -0.11 22.38
CA GLY A 158 -18.23 1.02 22.66
C GLY A 158 -16.74 0.69 22.56
N LYS A 159 -16.40 -0.49 22.02
CA LYS A 159 -15.02 -0.93 21.78
C LYS A 159 -14.86 -1.38 20.33
N LEU A 160 -13.63 -1.30 19.85
CA LEU A 160 -13.19 -1.98 18.65
C LEU A 160 -12.87 -3.44 18.97
N TRP A 161 -13.41 -4.31 18.15
CA TRP A 161 -13.09 -5.73 18.08
C TRP A 161 -12.32 -6.00 16.80
N MET A 162 -11.50 -7.03 16.81
CA MET A 162 -10.73 -7.45 15.64
C MET A 162 -10.94 -8.94 15.36
N ASP A 163 -11.08 -9.27 14.09
CA ASP A 163 -11.02 -10.62 13.57
C ASP A 163 -9.72 -10.77 12.78
N GLU A 164 -8.78 -11.57 13.30
CA GLU A 164 -7.51 -11.82 12.62
C GLU A 164 -7.74 -12.68 11.36
N LEU A 165 -7.24 -12.22 10.21
CA LEU A 165 -7.39 -12.89 8.93
C LEU A 165 -6.34 -14.00 8.76
N LYS A 166 -6.48 -15.08 9.52
CA LYS A 166 -5.63 -16.29 9.44
C LYS A 166 -6.48 -17.56 9.64
N PRO A 167 -6.01 -18.76 9.24
CA PRO A 167 -6.81 -20.00 9.32
C PRO A 167 -7.38 -20.31 10.71
N ASN A 168 -6.70 -19.86 11.78
CA ASN A 168 -7.13 -19.99 13.17
C ASN A 168 -7.34 -18.61 13.83
N GLY A 169 -7.83 -17.64 13.06
CA GLY A 169 -8.18 -16.31 13.57
C GLY A 169 -9.26 -16.42 14.64
N TYR A 170 -9.17 -15.57 15.66
CA TYR A 170 -10.20 -15.47 16.68
C TYR A 170 -10.56 -14.01 16.88
N THR A 171 -11.84 -13.80 17.18
CA THR A 171 -12.38 -12.50 17.56
C THR A 171 -11.88 -12.11 18.93
N ARG A 172 -11.32 -10.91 19.06
CA ARG A 172 -10.94 -10.34 20.36
C ARG A 172 -11.11 -8.83 20.38
N VAL A 173 -11.05 -8.24 21.56
CA VAL A 173 -10.92 -6.79 21.70
C VAL A 173 -9.66 -6.34 20.96
N ALA A 174 -9.78 -5.32 20.12
CA ALA A 174 -8.71 -4.85 19.27
C ALA A 174 -7.59 -4.20 20.10
N ASP A 175 -6.36 -4.65 19.87
CA ASP A 175 -5.14 -4.10 20.43
C ASP A 175 -4.00 -4.19 19.42
N THR A 176 -3.31 -3.07 19.17
CA THR A 176 -2.19 -3.01 18.22
C THR A 176 -0.83 -3.14 18.89
N ALA A 177 -0.75 -3.48 20.18
CA ALA A 177 0.51 -3.73 20.86
C ALA A 177 1.39 -4.73 20.11
N GLY A 178 2.66 -4.35 19.89
CA GLY A 178 3.63 -5.14 19.14
C GLY A 178 3.43 -5.11 17.61
N TYR A 179 2.59 -4.22 17.09
CA TYR A 179 2.62 -3.90 15.66
C TYR A 179 3.89 -3.11 15.33
N VAL A 180 4.51 -3.48 14.22
CA VAL A 180 5.69 -2.77 13.69
C VAL A 180 5.23 -1.71 12.71
N CYS A 181 5.83 -0.53 12.83
CA CYS A 181 5.64 0.62 11.96
C CYS A 181 7.03 1.11 11.55
N SER A 182 7.27 1.25 10.25
CA SER A 182 8.50 1.85 9.72
C SER A 182 8.75 3.24 10.32
N SER A 183 10.03 3.62 10.43
CA SER A 183 10.43 4.93 10.94
C SER A 183 9.74 6.07 10.19
N GLY A 184 9.22 7.06 10.92
CA GLY A 184 8.57 8.24 10.33
C GLY A 184 7.12 8.05 9.86
N LYS A 185 6.55 6.83 9.95
CA LYS A 185 5.15 6.59 9.57
C LYS A 185 4.14 6.92 10.68
N GLY A 186 4.52 6.78 11.94
CA GLY A 186 3.64 7.09 13.08
C GLY A 186 4.32 6.92 14.43
N VAL A 187 3.54 6.56 15.43
CA VAL A 187 4.01 6.21 16.78
C VAL A 187 4.27 4.70 16.90
N SER A 188 4.96 4.27 17.96
CA SER A 188 5.13 2.85 18.25
C SER A 188 3.78 2.13 18.37
N ASP A 189 3.73 0.87 17.94
CA ASP A 189 2.52 0.03 17.92
C ASP A 189 1.39 0.55 17.01
N ALA A 190 1.64 1.55 16.15
CA ALA A 190 0.65 1.96 15.17
C ALA A 190 0.58 0.95 14.02
N ALA A 191 -0.64 0.57 13.64
CA ALA A 191 -0.93 -0.22 12.47
C ALA A 191 -1.23 0.69 11.26
N ALA A 192 -0.84 0.27 10.06
CA ALA A 192 -1.45 0.83 8.86
C ALA A 192 -2.94 0.46 8.85
N PHE A 193 -3.80 1.39 8.43
CA PHE A 193 -5.21 1.10 8.25
C PHE A 193 -5.77 1.69 6.97
N ILE A 194 -6.81 1.05 6.44
CA ILE A 194 -7.75 1.67 5.52
C ILE A 194 -9.16 1.59 6.08
N TRP A 195 -10.00 2.52 5.64
CA TRP A 195 -11.44 2.50 5.86
C TRP A 195 -12.14 2.63 4.52
N THR A 196 -12.94 1.63 4.16
CA THR A 196 -13.73 1.62 2.92
C THR A 196 -15.11 2.27 3.10
N GLY A 197 -15.45 2.70 4.31
CA GLY A 197 -16.79 3.12 4.72
C GLY A 197 -17.61 2.00 5.35
N ARG A 198 -17.33 0.74 4.97
CA ARG A 198 -17.95 -0.45 5.59
C ARG A 198 -17.01 -1.11 6.58
N GLU A 199 -15.76 -1.29 6.17
CA GLU A 199 -14.77 -2.09 6.88
C GLU A 199 -13.56 -1.22 7.23
N ILE A 200 -13.00 -1.45 8.41
CA ILE A 200 -11.67 -0.98 8.77
C ILE A 200 -10.76 -2.19 8.74
N ILE A 201 -9.69 -2.13 7.95
CA ILE A 201 -8.70 -3.21 7.90
C ILE A 201 -7.39 -2.63 8.40
N ILE A 202 -6.72 -3.35 9.29
CA ILE A 202 -5.44 -2.97 9.87
C ILE A 202 -4.37 -4.01 9.58
N ALA A 203 -3.12 -3.58 9.48
CA ALA A 203 -1.96 -4.45 9.30
C ALA A 203 -0.70 -3.78 9.84
N GLN A 204 0.34 -4.57 10.09
CA GLN A 204 1.67 -4.05 10.32
C GLN A 204 2.17 -3.33 9.06
N HIS A 205 2.81 -2.16 9.25
CA HIS A 205 3.39 -1.41 8.15
C HIS A 205 4.90 -1.72 8.08
N GLN A 206 5.31 -2.46 7.05
CA GLN A 206 6.71 -2.79 6.78
C GLN A 206 7.04 -2.39 5.34
N GLU A 207 8.20 -1.76 5.13
CA GLU A 207 8.61 -1.19 3.83
C GLU A 207 8.69 -2.21 2.69
N SER A 208 9.01 -3.47 2.98
CA SER A 208 9.17 -4.54 2.00
C SER A 208 8.03 -5.57 2.02
N GLY A 209 6.84 -5.20 2.51
CA GLY A 209 5.76 -6.14 2.78
C GLY A 209 4.38 -5.59 2.48
N PHE A 210 3.58 -5.43 3.53
CA PHE A 210 2.18 -5.07 3.42
C PHE A 210 2.02 -3.53 3.38
N HIS A 211 1.48 -3.00 2.28
CA HIS A 211 1.21 -1.57 2.10
C HIS A 211 -0.29 -1.27 2.20
N HIS A 212 -0.69 0.00 2.37
CA HIS A 212 -2.11 0.38 2.37
C HIS A 212 -2.84 -0.05 1.10
N SER A 213 -2.17 -0.01 -0.06
CA SER A 213 -2.73 -0.45 -1.34
C SER A 213 -3.07 -1.94 -1.36
N SER A 214 -2.42 -2.76 -0.52
CA SER A 214 -2.63 -4.21 -0.46
C SER A 214 -4.00 -4.60 0.11
N PHE A 215 -4.63 -3.75 0.93
CA PHE A 215 -5.90 -4.07 1.59
C PHE A 215 -7.10 -4.20 0.65
N ASN A 216 -7.16 -3.38 -0.40
CA ASN A 216 -8.29 -3.33 -1.33
C ASN A 216 -7.82 -3.30 -2.80
N GLY A 217 -6.65 -3.88 -3.08
CA GLY A 217 -6.08 -3.92 -4.43
C GLY A 217 -5.89 -2.54 -5.08
N GLY A 218 -5.53 -1.52 -4.29
CA GLY A 218 -5.34 -0.15 -4.75
C GLY A 218 -6.63 0.64 -5.04
N GLY A 219 -7.81 0.08 -4.78
CA GLY A 219 -9.09 0.76 -4.95
C GLY A 219 -9.24 2.00 -4.03
N ALA A 220 -10.17 2.89 -4.37
CA ALA A 220 -10.45 4.08 -3.57
C ALA A 220 -10.91 3.73 -2.14
N VAL A 221 -10.52 4.57 -1.18
CA VAL A 221 -10.84 4.40 0.24
C VAL A 221 -11.37 5.70 0.83
N ARG A 222 -12.22 5.61 1.86
CA ARG A 222 -12.67 6.79 2.61
C ARG A 222 -11.56 7.38 3.46
N MET A 223 -10.71 6.53 4.01
CA MET A 223 -9.57 6.96 4.78
C MET A 223 -8.44 5.93 4.71
N ALA A 224 -7.20 6.39 4.77
CA ALA A 224 -6.02 5.56 4.94
C ALA A 224 -5.01 6.27 5.83
N GLY A 225 -4.28 5.53 6.66
CA GLY A 225 -3.26 6.15 7.49
C GLY A 225 -2.71 5.21 8.54
N MET A 226 -2.37 5.77 9.69
CA MET A 226 -1.89 4.99 10.84
C MET A 226 -2.88 5.09 12.00
N ILE A 227 -3.08 3.97 12.70
CA ILE A 227 -3.97 3.87 13.86
C ILE A 227 -3.31 3.09 14.99
N LYS A 228 -3.41 3.57 16.22
CA LYS A 228 -3.03 2.80 17.42
C LYS A 228 -4.29 2.51 18.23
N ILE A 229 -4.48 1.25 18.60
CA ILE A 229 -5.63 0.81 19.39
C ILE A 229 -5.10 0.15 20.66
N ASN A 230 -5.66 0.52 21.81
CA ASN A 230 -5.38 -0.09 23.10
C ASN A 230 -6.70 -0.51 23.74
N ALA A 231 -6.82 -1.80 24.09
CA ALA A 231 -8.01 -2.35 24.76
C ALA A 231 -9.35 -1.96 24.10
N GLY A 232 -9.38 -1.89 22.77
CA GLY A 232 -10.55 -1.57 21.96
C GLY A 232 -10.83 -0.08 21.79
N GLN A 233 -9.98 0.82 22.29
CA GLN A 233 -10.10 2.26 22.06
C GLN A 233 -8.96 2.77 21.19
N ILE A 234 -9.29 3.71 20.31
CA ILE A 234 -8.30 4.38 19.47
C ILE A 234 -7.58 5.43 20.32
N VAL A 235 -6.25 5.34 20.36
CA VAL A 235 -5.38 6.26 21.12
C VAL A 235 -4.50 7.13 20.23
N TYR A 236 -4.37 6.80 18.95
CA TYR A 236 -3.68 7.63 17.96
C TYR A 236 -4.24 7.40 16.56
N ILE A 237 -4.38 8.47 15.78
CA ILE A 237 -4.78 8.44 14.37
C ILE A 237 -3.89 9.42 13.57
N SER A 238 -3.46 9.02 12.39
CA SER A 238 -2.90 9.95 11.40
C SER A 238 -3.34 9.65 9.98
N ASN A 239 -3.28 10.66 9.10
CA ASN A 239 -3.48 10.49 7.65
C ASN A 239 -2.20 10.08 6.89
N ASN A 240 -1.14 9.67 7.61
CA ASN A 240 0.10 9.22 6.99
C ASN A 240 -0.06 7.84 6.35
N SER A 241 -0.35 7.81 5.06
CA SER A 241 -0.65 6.57 4.31
C SER A 241 0.28 6.30 3.14
N GLY A 242 1.37 7.07 3.02
CA GLY A 242 2.22 7.04 1.83
C GLY A 242 1.45 7.51 0.60
N HIS A 243 0.87 6.59 -0.16
CA HIS A 243 0.38 6.83 -1.52
C HIS A 243 -1.12 7.16 -1.63
N TYR A 244 -1.93 6.98 -0.58
CA TYR A 244 -3.32 7.46 -0.61
C TYR A 244 -3.46 8.94 -0.27
N LYS A 245 -2.59 9.47 0.60
CA LYS A 245 -2.52 10.88 1.03
C LYS A 245 -3.91 11.53 1.27
N PRO A 246 -4.78 10.94 2.11
CA PRO A 246 -6.11 11.47 2.33
C PRO A 246 -6.05 12.89 2.86
N SER A 247 -7.00 13.69 2.40
CA SER A 247 -7.14 15.08 2.82
C SER A 247 -7.47 15.15 4.30
N LYS A 248 -7.22 16.33 4.87
CA LYS A 248 -7.66 16.67 6.22
C LYS A 248 -9.18 16.47 6.42
N ALA A 249 -9.99 16.77 5.40
CA ALA A 249 -11.44 16.58 5.50
C ALA A 249 -11.83 15.09 5.67
N LEU A 250 -11.15 14.19 4.96
CA LEU A 250 -11.36 12.74 5.12
C LEU A 250 -10.91 12.26 6.51
N LEU A 251 -9.79 12.77 7.02
CA LEU A 251 -9.34 12.51 8.39
C LEU A 251 -10.37 12.99 9.42
N GLU A 252 -10.91 14.20 9.25
CA GLU A 252 -11.96 14.75 10.11
C GLU A 252 -13.22 13.90 10.11
N GLN A 253 -13.71 13.48 8.94
CA GLN A 253 -14.86 12.58 8.84
C GLN A 253 -14.62 11.27 9.60
N PHE A 254 -13.44 10.67 9.45
CA PHE A 254 -13.08 9.45 10.17
C PHE A 254 -13.07 9.67 11.69
N VAL A 255 -12.36 10.71 12.18
CA VAL A 255 -12.28 11.02 13.61
C VAL A 255 -13.67 11.30 14.19
N ARG A 256 -14.52 12.06 13.48
CA ARG A 256 -15.88 12.39 13.91
C ARG A 256 -16.76 11.14 14.00
N GLU A 257 -16.69 10.25 13.00
CA GLU A 257 -17.47 9.00 13.01
C GLU A 257 -17.01 8.04 14.12
N MET A 258 -15.70 7.93 14.38
CA MET A 258 -15.20 7.13 15.49
C MET A 258 -15.58 7.73 16.85
N GLY A 259 -15.54 9.06 16.99
CA GLY A 259 -15.95 9.78 18.18
C GLY A 259 -17.44 9.59 18.50
N ARG A 260 -18.30 9.68 17.49
CA ARG A 260 -19.75 9.42 17.61
C ARG A 260 -20.06 8.00 18.11
N LYS A 261 -19.19 7.04 17.79
CA LYS A 261 -19.29 5.65 18.26
C LYS A 261 -18.66 5.38 19.62
N GLY A 262 -18.10 6.41 20.28
CA GLY A 262 -17.44 6.28 21.58
C GLY A 262 -16.11 5.51 21.53
N LEU A 263 -15.46 5.46 20.36
CA LEU A 263 -14.27 4.63 20.14
C LEU A 263 -12.95 5.36 20.39
N LEU A 264 -12.98 6.69 20.49
CA LEU A 264 -11.80 7.49 20.78
C LEU A 264 -11.55 7.47 22.29
N ALA A 265 -10.34 7.09 22.69
CA ALA A 265 -9.89 7.31 24.07
C ALA A 265 -9.83 8.82 24.36
N GLN A 266 -9.98 9.20 25.63
CA GLN A 266 -9.80 10.61 26.03
C GLN A 266 -8.41 11.15 25.69
N SER A 267 -7.40 10.28 25.74
CA SER A 267 -6.01 10.58 25.38
C SER A 267 -5.74 10.50 23.87
N CYS A 268 -6.75 10.25 23.02
CA CYS A 268 -6.53 10.03 21.61
C CYS A 268 -5.86 11.24 20.95
N GLU A 269 -4.68 11.01 20.37
CA GLU A 269 -3.98 12.00 19.56
C GLU A 269 -4.36 11.88 18.08
N VAL A 270 -4.45 13.01 17.39
CA VAL A 270 -4.63 13.10 15.94
C VAL A 270 -3.47 13.87 15.34
N GLN A 271 -2.80 13.26 14.36
CA GLN A 271 -1.76 13.89 13.56
C GLN A 271 -2.25 14.07 12.12
N CYS A 272 -2.35 15.33 11.67
CA CYS A 272 -2.68 15.65 10.28
C CYS A 272 -1.44 16.15 9.55
N GLN A 273 -1.07 15.44 8.48
CA GLN A 273 -0.07 15.81 7.51
C GLN A 273 -0.71 16.56 6.33
N GLY A 274 0.12 17.27 5.55
CA GLY A 274 -0.34 18.08 4.42
C GLY A 274 -0.98 19.41 4.81
N VAL A 275 -0.79 19.83 6.06
CA VAL A 275 -1.15 21.17 6.57
C VAL A 275 0.11 21.87 7.09
N THR A 276 0.14 23.20 6.99
CA THR A 276 1.27 24.03 7.42
C THR A 276 0.79 25.07 8.43
N PRO A 277 1.29 25.06 9.69
CA PRO A 277 2.20 24.06 10.27
C PRO A 277 1.56 22.67 10.39
N GLN A 278 2.39 21.63 10.53
CA GLN A 278 1.89 20.27 10.77
C GLN A 278 1.04 20.24 12.04
N TYR A 279 -0.10 19.53 11.99
CA TYR A 279 -1.01 19.44 13.12
C TYR A 279 -0.77 18.16 13.92
N ARG A 280 -0.64 18.29 15.24
CA ARG A 280 -0.70 17.17 16.18
C ARG A 280 -1.29 17.65 17.50
N ASN A 281 -2.43 17.10 17.91
CA ASN A 281 -3.08 17.42 19.19
C ASN A 281 -4.12 16.35 19.56
N SER A 282 -4.90 16.57 20.63
CA SER A 282 -6.01 15.70 21.01
C SER A 282 -7.12 15.67 19.94
N ALA A 283 -7.83 14.55 19.87
CA ALA A 283 -8.97 14.40 18.96
C ALA A 283 -10.09 15.43 19.24
N GLN A 284 -10.29 15.79 20.51
CA GLN A 284 -11.25 16.83 20.89
C GLN A 284 -10.83 18.20 20.36
N HIS A 285 -9.55 18.57 20.49
CA HIS A 285 -9.03 19.80 19.92
C HIS A 285 -9.12 19.78 18.39
N PHE A 286 -8.88 18.64 17.75
CA PHE A 286 -8.97 18.50 16.29
C PHE A 286 -10.40 18.77 15.79
N LEU A 287 -11.40 18.15 16.42
CA LEU A 287 -12.80 18.35 16.04
C LEU A 287 -13.31 19.77 16.36
N ALA A 288 -12.88 20.35 17.49
CA ALA A 288 -13.29 21.70 17.89
C ALA A 288 -12.66 22.79 17.02
N HIS A 289 -11.36 22.66 16.75
CA HIS A 289 -10.62 23.60 15.92
C HIS A 289 -11.16 23.64 14.48
N TRP A 290 -11.65 22.51 13.98
CA TRP A 290 -12.10 22.38 12.60
C TRP A 290 -13.60 22.50 12.37
N ALA A 291 -14.41 22.50 13.42
CA ALA A 291 -15.83 22.90 13.33
C ALA A 291 -16.00 24.44 13.18
N ALA A 292 -14.94 25.21 13.43
CA ALA A 292 -14.95 26.68 13.45
C ALA A 292 -14.37 27.33 12.17
N LEU A 293 -13.98 26.52 11.19
CA LEU A 293 -13.41 26.94 9.89
C LEU A 293 -14.33 26.51 8.75
#